data_AF-A0A3C1W3T3-F1
#
_entry.id   AF-A0A3C1W3T3-F1
#
_cell.length_a   1.000
_cell.length_b   1.000
_cell.length_c   1.000
_cell.angle_alpha   90.00
_cell.angle_beta   90.00
_cell.angle_gamma   90.00
#
_symmetry.space_group_name_H-M   'P 1'
#
loop_
_entity.id
_entity.type
_entity.pdbx_description
1 polymer ?
#
loop_
_entity_poly.entity_id
_entity_poly.type
_entity_poly.pdbx_seq_one_letter_code
_entity_poly.pdbx_strand_id
1 'polypeptide(L)'
;MDKEGSTAPRGSATERKAPESGPPPLPDEAAVLATSDGVVSFGPVVGGKQTVTVTDEYTGQSVDHPVPKDRTLVVVEGEPIRQGDQITEGPSIGETATPYKSEGGSIKRFFKRFFGWLLILVALVGGWVLQHYGFAAIREMRQLERIPHVDAIAVVEGEVAMNGIASDEGEMVPGHYTDRRSYYLYWKKEEYVEDDDDGHWVTRASGTEYAKSFMMIDSTGEVSVSLESLITNGHHPELGLDYRRRSGDFRYSEYRLDPGDEVFVFAKAVATEGTPEDSQTPPYQIEFDDEGA
;
A
#
# COMPACT_ATOMS: atom_id res chain seq x y z
N MET A 1 11.31 82.15 30.06
CA MET A 1 10.03 81.55 30.45
C MET A 1 9.19 81.35 29.18
N ASP A 2 8.69 80.20 28.75
CA ASP A 2 8.99 78.75 28.89
C ASP A 2 8.12 78.02 27.82
N LYS A 3 8.41 76.85 27.24
CA LYS A 3 9.55 75.91 27.32
C LYS A 3 9.67 75.08 26.01
N GLU A 4 10.65 74.19 25.92
CA GLU A 4 10.80 73.22 24.81
C GLU A 4 9.83 72.02 24.88
N GLY A 5 9.65 71.34 23.74
CA GLY A 5 9.04 70.00 23.58
C GLY A 5 8.01 69.93 22.44
N SER A 6 7.81 68.82 21.72
CA SER A 6 8.60 67.60 21.56
C SER A 6 8.20 66.88 20.25
N THR A 7 9.14 66.16 19.67
CA THR A 7 9.15 65.35 18.42
C THR A 7 7.94 64.45 18.08
N ALA A 8 7.50 64.53 16.80
CA ALA A 8 7.05 63.44 15.89
C ALA A 8 5.69 62.71 16.18
N PRO A 9 5.10 61.90 15.26
CA PRO A 9 5.61 61.44 13.95
C PRO A 9 4.63 61.36 12.73
N ARG A 10 5.24 61.19 11.54
CA ARG A 10 4.80 60.44 10.31
C ARG A 10 3.50 60.80 9.57
N GLY A 11 3.62 60.88 8.24
CA GLY A 11 2.56 61.26 7.31
C GLY A 11 1.66 60.10 6.85
N SER A 12 0.47 60.47 6.37
CA SER A 12 -0.52 59.57 5.79
C SER A 12 -0.23 59.27 4.32
N ALA A 13 -0.17 57.99 3.96
CA ALA A 13 -0.15 57.56 2.57
C ALA A 13 -1.52 57.83 1.92
N THR A 14 -1.55 58.51 0.79
CA THR A 14 -2.77 58.70 0.00
C THR A 14 -3.00 57.49 -0.89
N GLU A 15 -3.93 56.63 -0.47
CA GLU A 15 -4.33 55.42 -1.18
C GLU A 15 -5.02 55.78 -2.50
N ARG A 16 -4.36 55.51 -3.64
CA ARG A 16 -4.94 55.74 -4.97
C ARG A 16 -5.76 54.52 -5.40
N LYS A 17 -7.08 54.64 -5.33
CA LYS A 17 -8.04 53.66 -5.87
C LYS A 17 -7.84 53.51 -7.39
N ALA A 18 -7.70 52.28 -7.87
CA ALA A 18 -7.58 51.98 -9.31
C ALA A 18 -8.92 52.21 -10.06
N PRO A 19 -8.90 52.57 -11.35
CA PRO A 19 -10.12 52.79 -12.13
C PRO A 19 -10.82 51.48 -12.48
N GLU A 20 -12.14 51.47 -12.34
CA GLU A 20 -13.02 50.36 -12.66
C GLU A 20 -13.27 50.31 -14.18
N SER A 21 -12.74 49.30 -14.86
CA SER A 21 -12.84 49.15 -16.31
C SER A 21 -14.14 48.43 -16.71
N GLY A 22 -15.18 49.22 -17.04
CA GLY A 22 -16.37 48.70 -17.70
C GLY A 22 -16.08 48.22 -19.14
N PRO A 23 -16.93 47.35 -19.72
CA PRO A 23 -16.76 46.86 -21.08
C PRO A 23 -16.86 48.01 -22.12
N PRO A 24 -16.23 47.86 -23.31
CA PRO A 24 -16.30 48.87 -24.35
C PRO A 24 -17.74 49.05 -24.89
N PRO A 25 -18.09 50.24 -25.40
CA PRO A 25 -19.39 50.47 -26.01
C PRO A 25 -19.60 49.55 -27.22
N LEU A 26 -20.82 49.03 -27.34
CA LEU A 26 -21.24 48.23 -28.50
C LEU A 26 -21.26 49.11 -29.76
N PRO A 27 -20.99 48.56 -30.95
CA PRO A 27 -20.99 49.34 -32.19
C PRO A 27 -22.38 49.90 -32.49
N ASP A 28 -22.43 51.11 -33.07
CA ASP A 28 -23.66 51.91 -33.30
C ASP A 28 -24.71 51.22 -34.20
N GLU A 29 -24.38 50.08 -34.81
CA GLU A 29 -25.26 49.29 -35.69
C GLU A 29 -25.66 47.92 -35.10
N ALA A 30 -25.33 47.64 -33.84
CA ALA A 30 -25.69 46.38 -33.18
C ALA A 30 -27.21 46.16 -33.12
N ALA A 31 -27.63 44.90 -33.34
CA ALA A 31 -29.03 44.51 -33.16
C ALA A 31 -29.46 44.65 -31.69
N VAL A 32 -30.65 45.23 -31.46
CA VAL A 32 -31.28 45.25 -30.13
C VAL A 32 -31.89 43.86 -29.90
N LEU A 33 -31.50 43.21 -28.80
CA LEU A 33 -32.00 41.90 -28.42
C LEU A 33 -32.94 42.00 -27.21
N ALA A 34 -33.95 41.13 -27.18
CA ALA A 34 -34.88 40.99 -26.06
C ALA A 34 -34.15 40.55 -24.79
N THR A 35 -34.37 41.26 -23.68
CA THR A 35 -33.69 40.97 -22.39
C THR A 35 -34.50 40.02 -21.50
N SER A 36 -35.78 39.82 -21.78
CA SER A 36 -36.69 38.92 -21.05
C SER A 36 -37.60 38.17 -22.03
N ASP A 37 -38.12 37.02 -21.60
CA ASP A 37 -39.22 36.34 -22.28
C ASP A 37 -40.52 37.14 -22.08
N GLY A 38 -41.41 37.18 -23.09
CA GLY A 38 -42.70 37.85 -22.97
C GLY A 38 -43.36 38.19 -24.31
N VAL A 39 -44.45 38.95 -24.25
CA VAL A 39 -45.21 39.42 -25.43
C VAL A 39 -44.82 40.86 -25.77
N VAL A 40 -44.64 41.13 -27.05
CA VAL A 40 -44.25 42.46 -27.56
C VAL A 40 -45.43 43.44 -27.61
N SER A 41 -45.21 44.67 -27.14
CA SER A 41 -46.11 45.81 -27.30
C SER A 41 -45.34 47.07 -27.72
N PHE A 42 -45.97 47.97 -28.48
CA PHE A 42 -45.32 49.20 -28.94
C PHE A 42 -45.73 50.44 -28.14
N GLY A 43 -44.74 51.04 -27.47
CA GLY A 43 -44.89 52.27 -26.71
C GLY A 43 -44.73 53.56 -27.55
N PRO A 44 -44.90 54.73 -26.92
CA PRO A 44 -44.78 56.02 -27.59
C PRO A 44 -43.34 56.30 -28.08
N VAL A 45 -43.23 57.09 -29.14
CA VAL A 45 -41.93 57.56 -29.65
C VAL A 45 -41.45 58.77 -28.84
N VAL A 46 -40.36 58.61 -28.09
CA VAL A 46 -39.77 59.67 -27.26
C VAL A 46 -38.33 59.93 -27.72
N GLY A 47 -38.01 61.20 -28.00
CA GLY A 47 -36.65 61.59 -28.39
C GLY A 47 -36.12 60.96 -29.68
N GLY A 48 -37.01 60.59 -30.62
CA GLY A 48 -36.64 59.92 -31.88
C GLY A 48 -36.49 58.40 -31.78
N LYS A 49 -36.68 57.80 -30.60
CA LYS A 49 -36.70 56.36 -30.38
C LYS A 49 -38.13 55.87 -30.09
N GLN A 50 -38.55 54.80 -30.73
CA GLN A 50 -39.76 54.05 -30.44
C GLN A 50 -39.47 53.07 -29.30
N THR A 51 -40.26 53.10 -28.23
CA THR A 51 -40.14 52.10 -27.17
C THR A 51 -40.82 50.81 -27.59
N VAL A 52 -40.12 49.68 -27.52
CA VAL A 52 -40.68 48.33 -27.66
C VAL A 52 -40.70 47.72 -26.26
N THR A 53 -41.88 47.47 -25.71
CA THR A 53 -42.04 46.96 -24.34
C THR A 53 -42.39 45.48 -24.38
N VAL A 54 -41.58 44.66 -23.71
CA VAL A 54 -41.79 43.20 -23.60
C VAL A 54 -42.37 42.91 -22.23
N THR A 55 -43.58 42.34 -22.19
CA THR A 55 -44.29 42.03 -20.94
C THR A 55 -44.36 40.51 -20.74
N ASP A 56 -43.84 40.04 -19.61
CA ASP A 56 -43.95 38.64 -19.17
C ASP A 56 -45.37 38.35 -18.65
N GLU A 57 -46.06 37.41 -19.28
CA GLU A 57 -47.44 37.01 -18.92
C GLU A 57 -47.55 36.35 -17.53
N TYR A 58 -46.47 35.75 -17.02
CA TYR A 58 -46.47 35.03 -15.75
C TYR A 58 -46.08 35.91 -14.55
N THR A 59 -45.13 36.82 -14.74
CA THR A 59 -44.66 37.72 -13.66
C THR A 59 -45.26 39.12 -13.71
N GLY A 60 -45.87 39.52 -14.83
CA GLY A 60 -46.38 40.87 -15.08
C GLY A 60 -45.29 41.94 -15.22
N GLN A 61 -44.01 41.55 -15.23
CA GLN A 61 -42.90 42.47 -15.40
C GLN A 61 -42.82 42.91 -16.86
N SER A 62 -42.60 44.22 -17.07
CA SER A 62 -42.48 44.82 -18.40
C SER A 62 -41.12 45.50 -18.54
N VAL A 63 -40.42 45.24 -19.64
CA VAL A 63 -39.07 45.76 -19.92
C VAL A 63 -39.08 46.57 -21.20
N ASP A 64 -38.61 47.81 -21.12
CA ASP A 64 -38.62 48.78 -22.22
C ASP A 64 -37.31 48.76 -23.03
N HIS A 65 -37.42 48.57 -24.34
CA HIS A 65 -36.32 48.58 -25.31
C HIS A 65 -36.45 49.79 -26.25
N PRO A 66 -35.65 50.87 -26.07
CA PRO A 66 -35.74 52.07 -26.89
C PRO A 66 -35.00 51.91 -28.24
N VAL A 67 -35.76 51.67 -29.31
CA VAL A 67 -35.29 51.47 -30.68
C VAL A 67 -35.29 52.77 -31.49
N PRO A 68 -34.18 53.18 -32.14
CA PRO A 68 -34.19 54.32 -33.07
C PRO A 68 -35.19 54.13 -34.23
N LYS A 69 -36.01 55.16 -34.52
CA LYS A 69 -37.10 55.07 -35.51
C LYS A 69 -36.63 54.81 -36.96
N ASP A 70 -35.36 55.05 -37.25
CA ASP A 70 -34.68 54.76 -38.52
C ASP A 70 -34.31 53.28 -38.70
N ARG A 71 -34.54 52.41 -37.70
CA ARG A 71 -34.27 50.97 -37.76
C ARG A 71 -35.51 50.15 -38.10
N THR A 72 -35.34 49.14 -38.94
CA THR A 72 -36.35 48.10 -39.18
C THR A 72 -36.56 47.25 -37.93
N LEU A 73 -37.81 47.09 -37.50
CA LEU A 73 -38.22 46.13 -36.47
C LEU A 73 -38.46 44.76 -37.12
N VAL A 74 -37.97 43.70 -36.48
CA VAL A 74 -38.15 42.30 -36.92
C VAL A 74 -39.39 41.66 -36.28
N VAL A 75 -39.77 42.15 -35.08
CA VAL A 75 -40.89 41.64 -34.26
C VAL A 75 -42.21 42.38 -34.53
N VAL A 76 -43.33 41.68 -34.33
CA VAL A 76 -44.69 42.22 -34.49
C VAL A 76 -45.37 42.43 -33.13
N GLU A 77 -46.32 43.37 -33.06
CA GLU A 77 -47.13 43.59 -31.85
C GLU A 77 -47.97 42.34 -31.52
N GLY A 78 -47.95 41.91 -30.25
CA GLY A 78 -48.60 40.67 -29.80
C GLY A 78 -47.80 39.39 -30.07
N GLU A 79 -46.59 39.47 -30.62
CA GLU A 79 -45.73 38.30 -30.84
C GLU A 79 -45.06 37.84 -29.52
N PRO A 80 -45.08 36.53 -29.20
CA PRO A 80 -44.36 35.98 -28.06
C PRO A 80 -42.88 35.77 -28.43
N ILE A 81 -41.98 36.44 -27.73
CA ILE A 81 -40.54 36.38 -27.95
C ILE A 81 -39.79 35.91 -26.70
N ARG A 82 -38.55 35.44 -26.90
CA ARG A 82 -37.68 34.93 -25.85
C ARG A 82 -36.48 35.83 -25.59
N GLN A 83 -35.90 35.68 -24.41
CA GLN A 83 -34.63 36.32 -24.06
C GLN A 83 -33.55 35.94 -25.08
N GLY A 84 -32.98 36.94 -25.75
CA GLY A 84 -31.99 36.79 -26.82
C GLY A 84 -32.53 36.96 -28.25
N ASP A 85 -33.85 36.97 -28.45
CA ASP A 85 -34.45 37.16 -29.78
C ASP A 85 -34.22 38.59 -30.31
N GLN A 86 -34.15 38.72 -31.63
CA GLN A 86 -33.77 39.95 -32.32
C GLN A 86 -34.96 40.89 -32.54
N ILE A 87 -34.93 42.08 -31.93
CA ILE A 87 -35.98 43.11 -32.06
C ILE A 87 -35.76 43.98 -33.31
N THR A 88 -34.51 44.25 -33.68
CA THR A 88 -34.15 45.11 -34.84
C THR A 88 -33.15 44.47 -35.78
N GLU A 89 -33.24 44.80 -37.07
CA GLU A 89 -32.26 44.38 -38.07
C GLU A 89 -30.85 44.94 -37.77
N GLY A 90 -29.85 44.06 -37.84
CA GLY A 90 -28.44 44.35 -37.58
C GLY A 90 -27.65 43.07 -37.34
N PRO A 91 -26.30 43.14 -37.24
CA PRO A 91 -25.51 42.00 -36.84
C PRO A 91 -25.85 41.63 -35.39
N SER A 92 -26.38 40.43 -35.17
CA SER A 92 -26.44 39.86 -33.84
C SER A 92 -25.00 39.59 -33.38
N ILE A 93 -24.59 40.18 -32.26
CA ILE A 93 -23.26 39.94 -31.65
C ILE A 93 -23.31 38.62 -30.86
N GLY A 94 -23.83 37.58 -31.52
CA GLY A 94 -24.41 36.38 -30.91
C GLY A 94 -23.57 35.11 -31.02
N GLU A 95 -22.35 35.17 -31.57
CA GLU A 95 -21.48 33.97 -31.65
C GLU A 95 -19.99 34.21 -31.34
N THR A 96 -19.58 35.44 -31.01
CA THR A 96 -18.22 35.72 -30.48
C THR A 96 -18.20 36.28 -29.06
N ALA A 97 -19.37 36.62 -28.50
CA ALA A 97 -19.54 36.85 -27.07
C ALA A 97 -19.58 35.50 -26.33
N THR A 98 -18.42 34.86 -26.20
CA THR A 98 -18.27 33.80 -25.19
C THR A 98 -18.73 34.37 -23.85
N PRO A 99 -19.59 33.67 -23.08
CA PRO A 99 -19.96 34.16 -21.75
C PRO A 99 -18.68 34.38 -20.95
N TYR A 100 -18.60 35.50 -20.21
CA TYR A 100 -17.47 35.80 -19.33
C TYR A 100 -17.38 34.73 -18.25
N LYS A 101 -16.68 33.65 -18.60
CA LYS A 101 -16.43 32.52 -17.75
C LYS A 101 -15.33 32.94 -16.80
N SER A 102 -15.74 33.34 -15.59
CA SER A 102 -14.85 33.52 -14.45
C SER A 102 -13.77 32.44 -14.43
N GLU A 103 -12.53 32.83 -14.74
CA GLU A 103 -11.38 31.92 -14.79
C GLU A 103 -10.82 31.59 -13.39
N GLY A 104 -11.71 31.44 -12.40
CA GLY A 104 -11.43 30.86 -11.08
C GLY A 104 -11.10 29.36 -11.11
N GLY A 105 -10.39 28.88 -12.13
CA GLY A 105 -10.26 27.45 -12.43
C GLY A 105 -9.12 27.02 -13.36
N SER A 106 -8.14 27.88 -13.65
CA SER A 106 -6.97 27.47 -14.45
C SER A 106 -6.01 26.57 -13.64
N ILE A 107 -5.62 27.03 -12.45
CA ILE A 107 -4.77 26.28 -11.49
C ILE A 107 -5.35 24.88 -11.16
N LYS A 108 -6.63 24.76 -10.79
CA LYS A 108 -7.21 23.46 -10.41
C LYS A 108 -7.20 22.42 -11.55
N ARG A 109 -7.31 22.85 -12.81
CA ARG A 109 -7.19 21.94 -13.99
C ARG A 109 -5.74 21.54 -14.27
N PHE A 110 -4.80 22.46 -14.08
CA PHE A 110 -3.36 22.17 -14.18
C PHE A 110 -2.92 21.18 -13.10
N PHE A 111 -3.23 21.45 -11.83
CA PHE A 111 -2.92 20.54 -10.70
C PHE A 111 -3.60 19.17 -10.85
N LYS A 112 -4.84 19.08 -11.36
CA LYS A 112 -5.49 17.78 -11.63
C LYS A 112 -4.76 16.96 -12.71
N ARG A 113 -4.25 17.61 -13.77
CA ARG A 113 -3.44 16.94 -14.81
C ARG A 113 -2.05 16.57 -14.32
N PHE A 114 -1.41 17.44 -13.54
CA PHE A 114 -0.11 17.20 -12.92
C PHE A 114 -0.16 16.01 -11.94
N PHE A 115 -1.15 16.00 -11.04
CA PHE A 115 -1.34 14.89 -10.09
C PHE A 115 -1.72 13.57 -10.79
N GLY A 116 -2.48 13.63 -11.90
CA GLY A 116 -2.74 12.46 -12.73
C GLY A 116 -1.46 11.86 -13.34
N TRP A 117 -0.57 12.70 -13.89
CA TRP A 117 0.74 12.26 -14.39
C TRP A 117 1.67 11.77 -13.28
N LEU A 118 1.64 12.39 -12.10
CA LEU A 118 2.39 11.93 -10.93
C LEU A 118 1.92 10.53 -10.48
N LEU A 119 0.61 10.28 -10.46
CA LEU A 119 0.05 8.97 -10.12
C LEU A 119 0.46 7.90 -11.14
N ILE A 120 0.45 8.23 -12.44
CA ILE A 120 0.97 7.35 -13.50
C ILE A 120 2.47 7.06 -13.31
N LEU A 121 3.28 8.07 -12.99
CA LEU A 121 4.71 7.90 -12.71
C LEU A 121 4.93 6.97 -11.51
N VAL A 122 4.20 7.19 -10.41
CA VAL A 122 4.26 6.35 -9.21
C VAL A 122 3.82 4.91 -9.51
N ALA A 123 2.79 4.71 -10.33
CA ALA A 123 2.34 3.38 -10.77
C ALA A 123 3.40 2.67 -11.65
N LEU A 124 4.08 3.40 -12.54
CA LEU A 124 5.16 2.85 -13.37
C LEU A 124 6.40 2.48 -12.54
N VAL A 125 6.81 3.34 -11.62
CA VAL A 125 7.94 3.06 -10.69
C VAL A 125 7.58 1.91 -9.74
N GLY A 126 6.37 1.92 -9.17
CA GLY A 126 5.88 0.84 -8.31
C GLY A 126 5.78 -0.50 -9.05
N GLY A 127 5.34 -0.50 -10.31
CA GLY A 127 5.33 -1.69 -11.17
C GLY A 127 6.73 -2.20 -11.49
N TRP A 128 7.68 -1.32 -11.80
CA TRP A 128 9.09 -1.68 -12.03
C TRP A 128 9.73 -2.28 -10.77
N VAL A 129 9.46 -1.69 -9.60
CA VAL A 129 9.88 -2.22 -8.29
C VAL A 129 9.27 -3.60 -8.03
N LEU A 130 7.95 -3.75 -8.16
CA LEU A 130 7.28 -5.05 -7.97
C LEU A 130 7.82 -6.12 -8.91
N GLN A 131 8.12 -5.77 -10.16
CA GLN A 131 8.71 -6.68 -11.14
C GLN A 131 10.13 -7.10 -10.71
N HIS A 132 10.95 -6.15 -10.26
CA HIS A 132 12.33 -6.44 -9.84
C HIS A 132 12.38 -7.39 -8.63
N TYR A 133 11.53 -7.17 -7.62
CA TYR A 133 11.44 -8.05 -6.44
C TYR A 133 10.68 -9.35 -6.71
N GLY A 134 9.62 -9.34 -7.53
CA GLY A 134 8.84 -10.54 -7.86
C GLY A 134 9.65 -11.61 -8.61
N PHE A 135 10.63 -11.19 -9.43
CA PHE A 135 11.58 -12.12 -10.07
C PHE A 135 12.66 -12.68 -9.14
N ALA A 136 12.75 -12.25 -7.87
CA ALA A 136 13.59 -12.92 -6.87
C ALA A 136 12.86 -14.15 -6.30
N ALA A 137 11.65 -13.96 -5.76
CA ALA A 137 10.84 -15.02 -5.16
C ALA A 137 10.58 -16.22 -6.11
N ILE A 138 10.36 -15.96 -7.41
CA ILE A 138 10.14 -17.03 -8.41
C ILE A 138 11.43 -17.82 -8.70
N ARG A 139 12.62 -17.25 -8.46
CA ARG A 139 13.90 -17.97 -8.65
C ARG A 139 14.25 -18.85 -7.47
N GLU A 140 14.02 -18.38 -6.24
CA GLU A 140 14.18 -19.17 -5.01
C GLU A 140 13.30 -20.43 -5.04
N MET A 141 12.04 -20.28 -5.47
CA MET A 141 11.07 -21.39 -5.54
C MET A 141 11.48 -22.53 -6.51
N ARG A 142 12.42 -22.32 -7.44
CA ARG A 142 12.89 -23.35 -8.39
C ARG A 142 14.18 -24.07 -7.97
N GLN A 143 14.79 -23.70 -6.85
CA GLN A 143 16.03 -24.31 -6.38
C GLN A 143 15.81 -25.45 -5.36
N LEU A 144 14.57 -25.61 -4.86
CA LEU A 144 14.20 -26.60 -3.84
C LEU A 144 13.88 -28.02 -4.37
N GLU A 145 13.91 -28.26 -5.67
CA GLU A 145 13.50 -29.55 -6.26
C GLU A 145 14.65 -30.24 -7.01
N ARG A 146 15.68 -30.70 -6.28
CA ARG A 146 16.68 -31.68 -6.78
C ARG A 146 17.66 -32.29 -5.77
N ILE A 147 17.27 -32.43 -4.51
CA ILE A 147 17.89 -33.47 -3.66
C ILE A 147 17.03 -34.73 -3.84
N PRO A 148 17.58 -35.85 -4.35
CA PRO A 148 16.86 -37.11 -4.39
C PRO A 148 16.73 -37.63 -2.96
N HIS A 149 15.50 -37.67 -2.45
CA HIS A 149 15.22 -38.30 -1.17
C HIS A 149 15.43 -39.81 -1.30
N VAL A 150 16.16 -40.41 -0.38
CA VAL A 150 16.42 -41.85 -0.32
C VAL A 150 15.42 -42.49 0.64
N ASP A 151 14.68 -43.49 0.16
CA ASP A 151 13.79 -44.31 1.00
C ASP A 151 14.62 -45.11 2.02
N ALA A 152 14.13 -45.27 3.25
CA ALA A 152 14.78 -46.02 4.34
C ALA A 152 15.23 -47.43 3.92
N ILE A 153 14.41 -48.14 3.15
CA ILE A 153 14.72 -49.48 2.64
C ILE A 153 15.81 -49.50 1.55
N ALA A 154 16.13 -48.35 0.95
CA ALA A 154 17.12 -48.16 -0.10
C ALA A 154 18.40 -47.46 0.40
N VAL A 155 18.55 -47.27 1.71
CA VAL A 155 19.77 -46.75 2.33
C VAL A 155 20.93 -47.71 2.07
N VAL A 156 21.95 -47.21 1.39
CA VAL A 156 23.23 -47.89 1.12
C VAL A 156 24.33 -47.05 1.78
N GLU A 157 25.44 -47.70 2.17
CA GLU A 157 26.62 -47.03 2.74
C GLU A 157 27.06 -45.83 1.89
N GLY A 158 27.04 -44.62 2.47
CA GLY A 158 27.29 -43.36 1.78
C GLY A 158 26.49 -42.19 2.33
N GLU A 159 26.63 -41.01 1.72
CA GLU A 159 25.81 -39.83 2.02
C GLU A 159 24.34 -40.08 1.62
N VAL A 160 23.42 -39.82 2.54
CA VAL A 160 21.97 -39.95 2.35
C VAL A 160 21.24 -38.68 2.77
N ALA A 161 20.18 -38.36 2.03
CA ALA A 161 19.24 -37.29 2.34
C ALA A 161 17.85 -37.89 2.41
N MET A 162 17.17 -37.78 3.56
CA MET A 162 15.85 -38.39 3.72
C MET A 162 14.97 -37.61 4.70
N ASN A 163 13.65 -37.77 4.55
CA ASN A 163 12.65 -37.26 5.48
C ASN A 163 12.01 -38.44 6.21
N GLY A 164 11.62 -38.23 7.46
CA GLY A 164 10.82 -39.18 8.22
C GLY A 164 10.16 -38.52 9.43
N ILE A 165 9.47 -39.34 10.22
CA ILE A 165 8.85 -38.93 11.47
C ILE A 165 9.64 -39.56 12.61
N ALA A 166 9.99 -38.78 13.64
CA ALA A 166 10.56 -39.33 14.86
C ALA A 166 9.54 -40.28 15.52
N SER A 167 9.92 -41.54 15.73
CA SER A 167 9.12 -42.54 16.44
C SER A 167 8.84 -42.11 17.89
N ASP A 168 7.99 -42.86 18.62
CA ASP A 168 7.84 -42.76 20.09
C ASP A 168 8.63 -43.88 20.81
N GLU A 169 9.50 -44.59 20.07
CA GLU A 169 10.33 -45.66 20.58
C GLU A 169 11.77 -45.19 20.84
N GLY A 170 12.31 -45.51 22.02
CA GLY A 170 13.71 -45.26 22.39
C GLY A 170 13.92 -44.64 23.77
N GLU A 171 15.18 -44.29 24.05
CA GLU A 171 15.55 -43.44 25.19
C GLU A 171 15.16 -41.99 24.88
N MET A 172 14.73 -41.24 25.89
CA MET A 172 14.36 -39.83 25.77
C MET A 172 14.69 -39.09 27.06
N VAL A 173 15.10 -37.84 26.94
CA VAL A 173 15.37 -36.92 28.05
C VAL A 173 14.14 -36.07 28.40
N PRO A 174 13.94 -35.70 29.67
CA PRO A 174 12.84 -34.82 30.08
C PRO A 174 13.14 -33.34 29.82
N GLY A 175 12.13 -32.57 29.40
CA GLY A 175 12.20 -31.12 29.19
C GLY A 175 12.50 -30.36 30.49
N HIS A 176 13.49 -29.47 30.46
CA HIS A 176 14.01 -28.78 31.65
C HIS A 176 12.99 -27.86 32.36
N TYR A 177 12.02 -27.31 31.64
CA TYR A 177 10.92 -26.48 32.15
C TYR A 177 9.53 -27.10 31.94
N THR A 178 9.37 -28.02 30.98
CA THR A 178 8.08 -28.61 30.60
C THR A 178 7.90 -30.08 30.97
N ASP A 179 8.97 -30.77 31.36
CA ASP A 179 9.02 -32.23 31.63
C ASP A 179 8.56 -33.10 30.44
N ARG A 180 8.55 -32.54 29.22
CA ARG A 180 8.25 -33.29 27.99
C ARG A 180 9.38 -34.25 27.63
N ARG A 181 9.04 -35.51 27.36
CA ARG A 181 10.02 -36.49 26.87
C ARG A 181 10.37 -36.18 25.41
N SER A 182 11.66 -36.00 25.15
CA SER A 182 12.22 -35.53 23.87
C SER A 182 13.51 -36.30 23.57
N TYR A 183 13.87 -36.47 22.30
CA TYR A 183 15.14 -37.07 21.90
C TYR A 183 16.32 -36.11 22.03
N TYR A 184 16.07 -34.83 21.76
CA TYR A 184 17.02 -33.74 21.97
C TYR A 184 16.34 -32.61 22.71
N LEU A 185 17.08 -31.96 23.60
CA LEU A 185 16.67 -30.77 24.35
C LEU A 185 17.84 -29.78 24.39
N TYR A 186 17.59 -28.57 23.92
CA TYR A 186 18.42 -27.42 24.20
C TYR A 186 17.61 -26.34 24.92
N TRP A 187 18.05 -25.94 26.10
CA TRP A 187 17.34 -24.97 26.93
C TRP A 187 18.16 -23.69 27.15
N LYS A 188 17.46 -22.57 27.26
CA LYS A 188 18.03 -21.24 27.57
C LYS A 188 17.25 -20.56 28.68
N LYS A 189 17.99 -20.03 29.66
CA LYS A 189 17.53 -19.01 30.60
C LYS A 189 18.22 -17.69 30.27
N GLU A 190 17.42 -16.71 29.87
CA GLU A 190 17.85 -15.37 29.48
C GLU A 190 17.29 -14.35 30.48
N GLU A 191 18.03 -13.28 30.74
CA GLU A 191 17.59 -12.14 31.55
C GLU A 191 17.53 -10.89 30.65
N TYR A 192 16.47 -10.10 30.80
CA TYR A 192 16.37 -8.79 30.17
C TYR A 192 17.19 -7.78 30.98
N VAL A 193 18.15 -7.16 30.32
CA VAL A 193 18.97 -6.06 30.87
C VAL A 193 18.52 -4.79 30.17
N GLU A 194 18.25 -3.75 30.95
CA GLU A 194 17.85 -2.42 30.46
C GLU A 194 19.05 -1.48 30.62
N ASP A 195 19.55 -0.95 29.50
CA ASP A 195 20.58 0.08 29.44
C ASP A 195 19.91 1.46 29.21
N ASP A 196 20.67 2.57 29.31
CA ASP A 196 20.10 3.93 29.33
C ASP A 196 19.28 4.31 28.07
N ASP A 197 19.56 3.70 26.92
CA ASP A 197 18.89 3.96 25.62
C ASP A 197 18.05 2.78 25.10
N ASP A 198 18.45 1.53 25.37
CA ASP A 198 17.88 0.29 24.81
C ASP A 198 17.98 -0.87 25.82
N GLY A 199 17.17 -1.93 25.66
CA GLY A 199 17.27 -3.14 26.48
C GLY A 199 17.42 -4.42 25.68
N HIS A 200 18.23 -5.35 26.17
CA HIS A 200 18.64 -6.56 25.47
C HIS A 200 18.55 -7.83 26.33
N TRP A 201 18.48 -8.99 25.68
CA TRP A 201 18.40 -10.29 26.38
C TRP A 201 19.79 -10.92 26.49
N VAL A 202 20.20 -11.27 27.71
CA VAL A 202 21.48 -11.94 27.99
C VAL A 202 21.24 -13.35 28.50
N THR A 203 21.80 -14.35 27.82
CA THR A 203 21.81 -15.75 28.30
C THR A 203 22.56 -15.83 29.63
N ARG A 204 21.87 -16.26 30.69
CA ARG A 204 22.44 -16.48 32.03
C ARG A 204 22.77 -17.94 32.29
N ALA A 205 22.06 -18.86 31.66
CA ALA A 205 22.37 -20.28 31.66
C ALA A 205 21.79 -20.94 30.41
N SER A 206 22.44 -22.00 29.95
CA SER A 206 21.95 -22.88 28.89
C SER A 206 22.53 -24.28 29.10
N GLY A 207 21.85 -25.29 28.56
CA GLY A 207 22.33 -26.66 28.59
C GLY A 207 21.71 -27.47 27.46
N THR A 208 22.37 -28.58 27.14
CA THR A 208 21.94 -29.55 26.12
C THR A 208 21.86 -30.92 26.77
N GLU A 209 20.74 -31.61 26.56
CA GLU A 209 20.50 -32.98 27.02
C GLU A 209 19.93 -33.75 25.82
N TYR A 210 20.36 -34.99 25.59
CA TYR A 210 19.96 -35.76 24.43
C TYR A 210 20.02 -37.27 24.70
N ALA A 211 19.20 -38.04 23.99
CA ALA A 211 19.34 -39.47 23.82
C ALA A 211 20.39 -39.77 22.74
N LYS A 212 21.10 -40.90 22.84
CA LYS A 212 22.21 -41.23 21.91
C LYS A 212 21.77 -41.36 20.45
N SER A 213 20.58 -41.92 20.25
CA SER A 213 19.95 -42.07 18.95
C SER A 213 18.43 -42.08 19.09
N PHE A 214 17.73 -41.88 17.99
CA PHE A 214 16.29 -42.05 17.87
C PHE A 214 15.95 -42.88 16.64
N MET A 215 14.76 -43.47 16.61
CA MET A 215 14.24 -44.16 15.42
C MET A 215 13.42 -43.18 14.59
N MET A 216 13.73 -43.08 13.30
CA MET A 216 13.01 -42.30 12.31
C MET A 216 12.25 -43.25 11.38
N ILE A 217 10.96 -42.99 11.17
CA ILE A 217 10.08 -43.84 10.35
C ILE A 217 9.72 -43.09 9.06
N ASP A 218 9.84 -43.76 7.92
CA ASP A 218 9.32 -43.27 6.64
C ASP A 218 8.25 -44.22 6.06
N SER A 219 7.84 -44.02 4.80
CA SER A 219 6.81 -44.86 4.18
C SER A 219 7.27 -46.28 3.79
N THR A 220 8.57 -46.58 3.96
CA THR A 220 9.24 -47.81 3.49
C THR A 220 9.89 -48.61 4.61
N GLY A 221 10.25 -47.99 5.72
CA GLY A 221 10.85 -48.65 6.88
C GLY A 221 11.22 -47.69 8.01
N GLU A 222 12.11 -48.15 8.89
CA GLU A 222 12.61 -47.40 10.04
C GLU A 222 14.13 -47.31 9.98
N VAL A 223 14.75 -46.20 10.38
CA VAL A 223 16.21 -46.03 10.43
C VAL A 223 16.62 -45.42 11.76
N SER A 224 17.74 -45.89 12.33
CA SER A 224 18.30 -45.30 13.55
C SER A 224 19.19 -44.10 13.20
N VAL A 225 18.97 -42.95 13.85
CA VAL A 225 19.70 -41.71 13.63
C VAL A 225 20.52 -41.36 14.87
N SER A 226 21.84 -41.19 14.73
CA SER A 226 22.79 -40.98 15.81
C SER A 226 22.95 -39.52 16.21
N LEU A 227 22.24 -39.09 17.26
CA LEU A 227 22.45 -37.76 17.86
C LEU A 227 23.83 -37.65 18.54
N GLU A 228 24.35 -38.75 19.10
CA GLU A 228 25.70 -38.77 19.71
C GLU A 228 26.77 -38.31 18.70
N SER A 229 26.70 -38.76 17.44
CA SER A 229 27.65 -38.36 16.39
C SER A 229 27.54 -36.86 16.07
N LEU A 230 26.32 -36.34 15.90
CA LEU A 230 26.02 -34.93 15.64
C LEU A 230 26.64 -34.02 16.71
N ILE A 231 26.39 -34.33 17.99
CA ILE A 231 26.84 -33.49 19.10
C ILE A 231 28.35 -33.65 19.36
N THR A 232 28.92 -34.84 19.14
CA THR A 232 30.36 -35.08 19.31
C THR A 232 31.20 -34.29 18.31
N ASN A 233 30.72 -34.14 17.07
CA ASN A 233 31.38 -33.34 16.04
C ASN A 233 31.12 -31.82 16.21
N GLY A 234 30.40 -31.42 17.27
CA GLY A 234 30.14 -30.02 17.61
C GLY A 234 28.97 -29.37 16.87
N HIS A 235 28.17 -30.17 16.16
CA HIS A 235 26.96 -29.72 15.49
C HIS A 235 25.75 -29.81 16.43
N HIS A 236 24.65 -29.14 16.06
CA HIS A 236 23.39 -29.15 16.78
C HIS A 236 22.24 -29.20 15.78
N PRO A 237 21.13 -29.91 16.07
CA PRO A 237 19.99 -29.95 15.16
C PRO A 237 19.33 -28.56 15.05
N GLU A 238 18.96 -28.17 13.84
CA GLU A 238 18.23 -26.93 13.57
C GLU A 238 16.76 -27.07 13.99
N LEU A 239 16.46 -26.70 15.25
CA LEU A 239 15.15 -26.90 15.85
C LEU A 239 14.34 -25.61 16.00
N GLY A 240 13.02 -25.78 15.95
CA GLY A 240 12.05 -24.76 16.30
C GLY A 240 12.05 -24.39 17.78
N LEU A 241 11.27 -23.37 18.13
CA LEU A 241 11.04 -22.96 19.52
C LEU A 241 9.74 -23.59 20.03
N ASP A 242 9.84 -24.65 20.80
CA ASP A 242 8.69 -25.44 21.28
C ASP A 242 8.05 -24.89 22.53
N TYR A 243 8.85 -24.24 23.39
CA TYR A 243 8.36 -23.64 24.61
C TYR A 243 9.05 -22.31 24.88
N ARG A 244 8.24 -21.32 25.28
CA ARG A 244 8.74 -20.06 25.80
C ARG A 244 7.83 -19.56 26.92
N ARG A 245 8.43 -19.23 28.05
CA ARG A 245 7.78 -18.55 29.18
C ARG A 245 8.59 -17.33 29.59
N ARG A 246 7.92 -16.23 29.93
CA ARG A 246 8.53 -15.07 30.60
C ARG A 246 8.04 -15.03 32.06
N SER A 247 8.91 -14.69 32.99
CA SER A 247 8.56 -14.47 34.41
C SER A 247 9.44 -13.35 34.96
N GLY A 248 8.86 -12.16 35.15
CA GLY A 248 9.62 -10.94 35.39
C GLY A 248 10.60 -10.67 34.25
N ASP A 249 11.85 -10.44 34.62
CA ASP A 249 12.94 -10.13 33.69
C ASP A 249 13.53 -11.38 33.03
N PHE A 250 13.14 -12.58 33.46
CA PHE A 250 13.64 -13.83 32.88
C PHE A 250 12.75 -14.37 31.76
N ARG A 251 13.41 -14.85 30.70
CA ARG A 251 12.83 -15.65 29.62
C ARG A 251 13.44 -17.06 29.66
N TYR A 252 12.56 -18.04 29.59
CA TYR A 252 12.88 -19.46 29.60
C TYR A 252 12.44 -20.01 28.25
N SER A 253 13.35 -20.60 27.49
CA SER A 253 13.11 -21.15 26.16
C SER A 253 13.59 -22.59 26.08
N GLU A 254 12.83 -23.46 25.41
CA GLU A 254 13.27 -24.82 25.01
C GLU A 254 13.16 -24.96 23.50
N TYR A 255 14.12 -25.69 22.93
CA TYR A 255 14.17 -26.19 21.57
C TYR A 255 14.29 -27.70 21.70
N ARG A 256 13.37 -28.47 21.13
CA ARG A 256 13.25 -29.91 21.37
C ARG A 256 13.05 -30.66 20.06
N LEU A 257 13.36 -31.95 20.11
CA LEU A 257 12.92 -32.93 19.13
C LEU A 257 11.98 -33.90 19.85
N ASP A 258 10.68 -33.68 19.71
CA ASP A 258 9.63 -34.49 20.34
C ASP A 258 9.28 -35.71 19.43
N PRO A 259 8.79 -36.83 20.00
CA PRO A 259 8.15 -37.89 19.22
C PRO A 259 7.00 -37.37 18.34
N GLY A 260 6.97 -37.80 17.08
CA GLY A 260 6.00 -37.37 16.07
C GLY A 260 6.41 -36.14 15.25
N ASP A 261 7.56 -35.52 15.54
CA ASP A 261 8.10 -34.43 14.71
C ASP A 261 8.58 -34.95 13.35
N GLU A 262 8.32 -34.17 12.29
CA GLU A 262 8.85 -34.40 10.95
C GLU A 262 10.30 -33.91 10.89
N VAL A 263 11.22 -34.81 10.54
CA VAL A 263 12.67 -34.57 10.50
C VAL A 263 13.21 -34.76 9.09
N PHE A 264 14.08 -33.84 8.68
CA PHE A 264 14.98 -34.01 7.55
C PHE A 264 16.37 -34.37 8.08
N VAL A 265 16.98 -35.40 7.52
CA VAL A 265 18.31 -35.86 7.88
C VAL A 265 19.18 -35.91 6.63
N PHE A 266 20.27 -35.15 6.66
CA PHE A 266 21.38 -35.24 5.72
C PHE A 266 22.62 -35.65 6.50
N ALA A 267 23.16 -36.82 6.19
CA ALA A 267 24.21 -37.47 6.97
C ALA A 267 24.72 -38.72 6.24
N LYS A 268 25.64 -39.47 6.85
CA LYS A 268 26.23 -40.68 6.28
C LYS A 268 25.59 -41.94 6.87
N ALA A 269 25.11 -42.83 6.00
CA ALA A 269 24.70 -44.17 6.41
C ALA A 269 25.92 -45.07 6.58
N VAL A 270 26.03 -45.69 7.77
CA VAL A 270 27.09 -46.63 8.14
C VAL A 270 26.46 -47.98 8.49
N ALA A 271 27.08 -49.08 8.07
CA ALA A 271 26.57 -50.42 8.35
C ALA A 271 26.73 -50.78 9.84
N THR A 272 25.62 -51.13 10.49
CA THR A 272 25.58 -51.60 11.87
C THR A 272 26.04 -53.05 11.92
N GLU A 273 27.26 -53.30 12.40
CA GLU A 273 27.78 -54.68 12.55
C GLU A 273 26.89 -55.51 13.50
N GLY A 274 26.28 -56.58 12.98
CA GLY A 274 25.60 -57.61 13.77
C GLY A 274 24.08 -57.67 13.65
N THR A 275 23.44 -56.78 12.88
CA THR A 275 22.00 -56.89 12.57
C THR A 275 21.74 -58.13 11.68
N PRO A 276 20.87 -59.08 12.08
CA PRO A 276 20.56 -60.25 11.26
C PRO A 276 19.85 -59.88 9.96
N GLU A 277 20.17 -60.58 8.86
CA GLU A 277 19.63 -60.36 7.50
C GLU A 277 18.09 -60.52 7.37
N ASP A 278 17.41 -60.91 8.47
CA ASP A 278 15.98 -61.25 8.54
C ASP A 278 15.16 -60.24 9.38
N SER A 279 15.77 -59.12 9.83
CA SER A 279 15.04 -58.02 10.48
C SER A 279 14.47 -57.02 9.46
N GLN A 280 13.23 -56.57 9.69
CA GLN A 280 12.60 -55.52 8.87
C GLN A 280 13.26 -54.13 9.06
N THR A 281 14.09 -53.98 10.09
CA THR A 281 14.97 -52.83 10.26
C THR A 281 16.22 -52.99 9.38
N PRO A 282 16.53 -52.04 8.48
CA PRO A 282 17.77 -52.04 7.71
C PRO A 282 19.01 -52.06 8.63
N PRO A 283 20.10 -52.74 8.23
CA PRO A 283 21.30 -52.89 9.05
C PRO A 283 22.20 -51.65 9.00
N TYR A 284 21.61 -50.46 8.98
CA TYR A 284 22.31 -49.19 8.81
C TYR A 284 21.88 -48.18 9.88
N GLN A 285 22.87 -47.49 10.45
CA GLN A 285 22.69 -46.36 11.34
C GLN A 285 23.20 -45.11 10.63
N ILE A 286 22.46 -44.01 10.76
CA ILE A 286 22.85 -42.72 10.21
C ILE A 286 23.73 -41.99 11.23
N GLU A 287 24.94 -41.65 10.81
CA GLU A 287 25.93 -40.91 11.57
C GLU A 287 26.31 -39.62 10.82
N PHE A 288 26.47 -38.53 11.55
CA PHE A 288 26.93 -37.26 11.00
C PHE A 288 28.47 -37.26 10.98
N ASP A 289 29.07 -36.75 9.92
CA ASP A 289 30.52 -36.52 9.82
C ASP A 289 30.85 -35.01 9.88
N ASP A 290 32.13 -34.66 9.80
CA ASP A 290 32.59 -33.26 9.87
C ASP A 290 32.25 -32.41 8.63
N GLU A 291 31.71 -33.01 7.54
CA GLU A 291 31.45 -32.33 6.26
C GLU A 291 29.95 -32.18 5.92
N GLY A 292 29.06 -32.98 6.52
CA GLY A 292 27.62 -32.99 6.20
C GLY A 292 26.68 -32.93 7.40
N ALA A 293 26.49 -31.74 7.99
CA ALA A 293 25.48 -31.44 9.02
C ALA A 293 24.94 -30.00 8.89
#